data_AF-A0A2N4YZQ2-F1
#
_entry.id   AF-A0A2N4YZQ2-F1
#
_cell.length_a   1.000
_cell.length_b   1.000
_cell.length_c   1.000
_cell.angle_alpha   90.00
_cell.angle_beta   90.00
_cell.angle_gamma   90.00
#
_symmetry.space_group_name_H-M   'P 1'
#
loop_
_entity.id
_entity.type
_entity.pdbx_description
1 polymer ?
#
loop_
_entity_poly.entity_id
_entity_poly.type
_entity_poly.pdbx_seq_one_letter_code
_entity_poly.pdbx_strand_id
1 'polypeptide(L)'
;YLELLGVAPPMIPSDPRAALRMRQLEALADGVMEAAQALVREKARPGAQQSEQELLRQREKVARGLDRLEACAADGTLRGDEVNLATISTACAIAYLNFRRVAPGWCATRPQLVKLVDALFQRASFARTEPPRT
;
A
#
# COMPACT_ATOMS: atom_id res chain seq x y z
N TYR A 1 2.26 -16.03 9.91
CA TYR A 1 1.48 -17.15 10.47
C TYR A 1 0.86 -17.99 9.36
N LEU A 2 -0.05 -17.45 8.53
CA LEU A 2 -0.72 -18.20 7.46
C LEU A 2 0.25 -18.94 6.51
N GLU A 3 1.37 -18.31 6.15
CA GLU A 3 2.39 -18.94 5.32
C GLU A 3 2.95 -20.26 5.88
N LEU A 4 3.01 -20.40 7.22
CA LEU A 4 3.51 -21.60 7.88
C LEU A 4 2.55 -22.79 7.79
N LEU A 5 1.31 -22.58 7.34
CA LEU A 5 0.35 -23.64 7.10
C LEU A 5 0.64 -24.42 5.79
N GLY A 6 1.53 -23.91 4.94
CA GLY A 6 1.95 -24.60 3.70
C GLY A 6 0.86 -24.71 2.64
N VAL A 7 -0.15 -23.83 2.68
CA VAL A 7 -1.26 -23.82 1.71
C VAL A 7 -0.84 -23.06 0.46
N ALA A 8 -0.99 -23.68 -0.71
CA ALA A 8 -0.69 -23.05 -1.98
C ALA A 8 -1.75 -21.99 -2.39
N PRO A 9 -1.37 -20.95 -3.16
CA PRO A 9 0.01 -20.61 -3.55
C PRO A 9 0.78 -19.95 -2.39
N PRO A 10 2.11 -20.18 -2.28
CA PRO A 10 2.92 -19.47 -1.30
C PRO A 10 2.96 -17.98 -1.63
N MET A 11 2.74 -17.14 -0.61
CA MET A 11 2.79 -15.69 -0.74
C MET A 11 4.18 -15.13 -0.42
N ILE A 12 5.05 -15.94 0.20
CA ILE A 12 6.41 -15.58 0.57
C ILE A 12 7.37 -16.66 0.04
N PRO A 13 8.49 -16.28 -0.61
CA PRO A 13 9.48 -17.26 -1.08
C PRO A 13 10.16 -17.97 0.09
N SER A 14 10.56 -19.23 -0.12
CA SER A 14 11.27 -20.02 0.89
C SER A 14 12.73 -19.59 1.09
N ASP A 15 13.36 -18.95 0.09
CA ASP A 15 14.70 -18.38 0.22
C ASP A 15 14.68 -17.22 1.23
N PRO A 16 15.45 -17.27 2.34
CA PRO A 16 15.41 -16.26 3.38
C PRO A 16 15.74 -14.84 2.89
N ARG A 17 16.65 -14.69 1.92
CA ARG A 17 17.04 -13.38 1.40
C ARG A 17 15.96 -12.78 0.50
N ALA A 18 15.31 -13.58 -0.32
CA ALA A 18 14.15 -13.19 -1.09
C ALA A 18 12.96 -12.85 -0.17
N ALA A 19 12.73 -13.64 0.88
CA ALA A 19 11.67 -13.40 1.85
C ALA A 19 11.89 -12.07 2.59
N LEU A 20 13.13 -11.77 2.98
CA LEU A 20 13.48 -10.50 3.60
C LEU A 20 13.21 -9.31 2.67
N ARG A 21 13.63 -9.41 1.40
CA ARG A 21 13.36 -8.36 0.40
C ARG A 21 11.86 -8.13 0.20
N MET A 22 11.07 -9.20 0.14
CA MET A 22 9.62 -9.10 0.04
C MET A 22 8.99 -8.43 1.27
N ARG A 23 9.43 -8.80 2.48
CA ARG A 23 8.97 -8.18 3.74
C ARG A 23 9.38 -6.71 3.87
N GLN A 24 10.49 -6.29 3.26
CA GLN A 24 10.85 -4.88 3.22
C GLN A 24 9.86 -4.07 2.36
N LEU A 25 9.36 -4.64 1.26
CA LEU A 25 8.32 -4.02 0.44
C LEU A 25 6.97 -4.02 1.16
N GLU A 26 6.64 -5.10 1.86
CA GLU A 26 5.48 -5.16 2.76
C GLU A 26 5.53 -4.01 3.79
N ALA A 27 6.63 -3.89 4.52
CA ALA A 27 6.82 -2.84 5.53
C ALA A 27 6.78 -1.43 4.93
N LEU A 28 7.24 -1.24 3.69
CA LEU A 28 7.10 0.02 2.97
C LEU A 28 5.63 0.37 2.70
N ALA A 29 4.85 -0.59 2.20
CA ALA A 29 3.42 -0.39 1.95
C ALA A 29 2.64 -0.14 3.25
N ASP A 30 2.94 -0.88 4.32
CA ASP A 30 2.36 -0.67 5.64
C ASP A 30 2.69 0.72 6.18
N GLY A 31 3.95 1.17 6.05
CA GLY A 31 4.35 2.51 6.45
C GLY A 31 3.59 3.63 5.71
N VAL A 32 3.24 3.42 4.44
CA VAL A 32 2.36 4.33 3.68
C VAL A 32 0.94 4.32 4.26
N MET A 33 0.39 3.13 4.56
CA MET A 33 -0.95 2.98 5.13
C MET A 33 -1.05 3.60 6.53
N GLU A 34 -0.05 3.39 7.39
CA GLU A 34 0.03 3.98 8.73
C GLU A 34 0.10 5.50 8.67
N ALA A 35 0.93 6.06 7.77
CA ALA A 35 1.00 7.51 7.58
C ALA A 35 -0.33 8.09 7.10
N ALA A 36 -1.03 7.39 6.21
CA ALA A 36 -2.36 7.77 5.77
C ALA A 36 -3.39 7.69 6.90
N GLN A 37 -3.34 6.64 7.73
CA GLN A 37 -4.23 6.51 8.89
C GLN A 37 -3.98 7.64 9.90
N ALA A 38 -2.72 8.00 10.14
CA ALA A 38 -2.35 9.13 10.99
C ALA A 38 -2.95 10.45 10.45
N LEU A 39 -2.90 10.69 9.13
CA LEU A 39 -3.55 11.85 8.51
C LEU A 39 -5.06 11.88 8.74
N VAL A 40 -5.73 10.72 8.60
CA VAL A 40 -7.18 10.62 8.81
C VAL A 40 -7.53 10.93 10.26
N ARG A 41 -6.79 10.33 11.21
CA ARG A 41 -7.00 10.56 12.64
C ARG A 41 -6.75 12.02 13.02
N GLU A 42 -5.68 12.62 12.52
CA GLU A 42 -5.36 14.02 12.82
C GLU A 42 -6.44 14.97 12.29
N LYS A 43 -6.94 14.74 11.06
CA LYS A 43 -8.04 15.53 10.48
C LYS A 43 -9.38 15.35 11.20
N ALA A 44 -9.57 14.25 11.93
CA ALA A 44 -10.78 14.01 12.72
C ALA A 44 -10.77 14.75 14.07
N ARG A 45 -9.62 15.29 14.49
CA ARG A 45 -9.52 16.09 15.72
C ARG A 45 -10.18 17.46 15.54
N PRO A 46 -10.67 18.09 16.62
CA PRO A 46 -11.14 19.47 16.56
C PRO A 46 -10.07 20.40 15.95
N GLY A 47 -10.47 21.35 15.10
CA GLY A 47 -9.53 22.17 14.33
C GLY A 47 -8.42 22.83 15.16
N ALA A 48 -8.74 23.34 16.35
CA ALA A 48 -7.78 23.96 17.26
C ALA A 48 -6.75 22.97 17.87
N GLN A 49 -6.99 21.67 17.78
CA GLN A 49 -6.11 20.61 18.28
C GLN A 49 -5.34 19.92 17.15
N GLN A 50 -5.56 20.30 15.89
CA GLN A 50 -4.85 19.75 14.75
C GLN A 50 -3.45 20.36 14.68
N SER A 51 -2.45 19.50 14.48
CA SER A 51 -1.07 19.89 14.23
C SER A 51 -0.80 19.93 12.73
N GLU A 52 -0.61 21.13 12.19
CA GLU A 52 -0.19 21.32 10.80
C GLU A 52 1.15 20.66 10.49
N GLN A 53 2.08 20.67 11.45
CA GLN A 53 3.38 20.03 11.31
C GLN A 53 3.25 18.51 11.14
N GLU A 54 2.38 17.87 11.92
CA GLU A 54 2.16 16.42 11.81
C GLU A 54 1.43 16.08 10.50
N LEU A 55 0.46 16.91 10.08
CA LEU A 55 -0.18 16.76 8.79
C LEU A 55 0.82 16.84 7.63
N LEU A 56 1.75 17.80 7.66
CA LEU A 56 2.77 17.94 6.61
C LEU A 56 3.72 16.73 6.62
N ARG A 57 4.24 16.36 7.79
CA ARG A 57 5.15 15.22 7.96
C ARG A 57 4.57 13.91 7.43
N GLN A 58 3.29 13.64 7.72
CA GLN A 58 2.65 12.41 7.27
C GLN A 58 2.32 12.44 5.77
N ARG A 59 1.98 13.61 5.19
CA ARG A 59 1.84 13.76 3.73
C ARG A 59 3.15 13.48 3.01
N GLU A 60 4.27 13.97 3.52
CA GLU A 60 5.60 13.71 2.93
C GLU A 60 6.00 12.24 3.00
N LYS A 61 5.66 11.53 4.08
CA LYS A 61 5.88 10.09 4.18
C LYS A 61 5.06 9.33 3.14
N VAL A 62 3.77 9.65 3.00
CA VAL A 62 2.90 9.06 1.97
C VAL A 62 3.48 9.33 0.59
N ALA A 63 3.83 10.57 0.27
CA ALA A 63 4.38 10.93 -1.05
C ALA A 63 5.66 10.15 -1.38
N ARG A 64 6.66 10.16 -0.47
CA ARG A 64 7.93 9.44 -0.70
C ARG A 64 7.76 7.93 -0.76
N GLY A 65 6.87 7.38 0.06
CA GLY A 65 6.57 5.94 0.03
C GLY A 65 5.93 5.54 -1.29
N LEU A 66 4.99 6.34 -1.80
CA LEU A 66 4.38 6.13 -3.11
C LEU A 66 5.41 6.26 -4.26
N ASP A 67 6.33 7.21 -4.18
CA ASP A 67 7.41 7.35 -5.18
C ASP A 67 8.34 6.14 -5.19
N ARG A 68 8.63 5.58 -4.01
CA ARG A 68 9.42 4.34 -3.91
C ARG A 68 8.66 3.14 -4.46
N LEU A 69 7.36 3.01 -4.19
CA LEU A 69 6.52 1.94 -4.73
C LEU A 69 6.40 2.05 -6.26
N GLU A 70 6.26 3.26 -6.81
CA GLU A 70 6.32 3.51 -8.26
C GLU A 70 7.65 3.04 -8.85
N ALA A 71 8.78 3.38 -8.23
CA ALA A 71 10.09 2.93 -8.69
C ALA A 71 10.22 1.41 -8.69
N CYS A 72 9.71 0.74 -7.64
CA CYS A 72 9.69 -0.73 -7.56
C CYS A 72 8.72 -1.37 -8.58
N ALA A 73 7.64 -0.69 -8.96
CA ALA A 73 6.78 -1.15 -10.05
C ALA A 73 7.47 -0.95 -11.41
N ALA A 74 8.19 0.15 -11.59
CA ALA A 74 8.88 0.48 -12.83
C ALA A 74 10.11 -0.41 -13.10
N ASP A 75 10.85 -0.81 -12.07
CA ASP A 75 12.02 -1.70 -12.19
C ASP A 75 11.65 -3.19 -12.23
N GLY A 76 10.36 -3.53 -12.10
CA GLY A 76 9.84 -4.90 -12.13
C GLY A 76 9.99 -5.65 -10.81
N THR A 77 10.41 -5.00 -9.72
CA THR A 77 10.43 -5.60 -8.37
C THR A 77 9.01 -5.90 -7.89
N LEU A 78 8.04 -5.05 -8.22
CA LEU A 78 6.61 -5.27 -8.00
C LEU A 78 5.94 -5.45 -9.36
N ARG A 79 5.23 -6.57 -9.53
CA ARG A 79 4.58 -6.90 -10.81
C ARG A 79 3.11 -7.26 -10.59
N GLY A 80 2.22 -6.73 -11.43
CA GLY A 80 0.78 -6.94 -11.30
C GLY A 80 0.33 -8.36 -11.64
N ASP A 81 1.15 -9.14 -12.35
CA ASP A 81 0.93 -10.55 -12.66
C ASP A 81 1.39 -11.51 -11.54
N GLU A 82 2.17 -11.02 -10.57
CA GLU A 82 2.63 -11.78 -9.42
C GLU A 82 1.84 -11.42 -8.16
N VAL A 83 1.11 -12.39 -7.62
CA VAL A 83 0.34 -12.22 -6.39
C VAL A 83 1.16 -12.79 -5.24
N ASN A 84 1.73 -11.91 -4.45
CA ASN A 84 2.58 -12.22 -3.30
C ASN A 84 2.33 -11.20 -2.19
N LEU A 85 3.00 -11.36 -1.06
CA LEU A 85 2.79 -10.50 0.10
C LEU A 85 3.00 -9.00 -0.20
N ALA A 86 4.03 -8.67 -0.97
CA ALA A 86 4.39 -7.29 -1.27
C ALA A 86 3.40 -6.62 -2.23
N THR A 87 2.92 -7.33 -3.25
CA THR A 87 1.91 -6.79 -4.18
C THR A 87 0.55 -6.66 -3.50
N ILE A 88 0.18 -7.61 -2.63
CA ILE A 88 -1.05 -7.54 -1.82
C ILE A 88 -1.02 -6.34 -0.88
N SER A 89 0.03 -6.17 -0.08
CA SER A 89 0.15 -5.05 0.86
C SER A 89 0.12 -3.71 0.14
N THR A 90 0.80 -3.60 -1.00
CA THR A 90 0.80 -2.39 -1.85
C THR A 90 -0.60 -2.04 -2.34
N ALA A 91 -1.32 -3.00 -2.90
CA ALA A 91 -2.70 -2.77 -3.36
C ALA A 91 -3.64 -2.40 -2.22
N CYS A 92 -3.52 -3.05 -1.05
CA CYS A 92 -4.29 -2.68 0.15
C CYS A 92 -3.99 -1.25 0.63
N ALA A 93 -2.72 -0.82 0.62
CA ALA A 93 -2.34 0.55 0.98
C ALA A 93 -2.99 1.57 0.03
N ILE A 94 -2.94 1.33 -1.28
CA ILE A 94 -3.58 2.20 -2.28
C ILE A 94 -5.11 2.19 -2.15
N ALA A 95 -5.72 1.03 -1.94
CA ALA A 95 -7.16 0.93 -1.69
C ALA A 95 -7.57 1.77 -0.48
N TYR A 96 -6.78 1.75 0.60
CA TYR A 96 -7.01 2.58 1.78
C TYR A 96 -6.90 4.08 1.49
N LEU A 97 -5.89 4.51 0.72
CA LEU A 97 -5.75 5.89 0.29
C LEU A 97 -6.99 6.37 -0.48
N ASN A 98 -7.44 5.57 -1.45
CA ASN A 98 -8.63 5.86 -2.25
C ASN A 98 -9.88 5.94 -1.37
N PHE A 99 -10.09 4.94 -0.51
CA PHE A 99 -11.24 4.88 0.39
C PHE A 99 -11.32 6.09 1.33
N ARG A 100 -10.19 6.49 1.93
CA ARG A 100 -10.13 7.63 2.86
C ARG A 100 -9.89 8.99 2.18
N ARG A 101 -9.83 9.01 0.84
CA ARG A 101 -9.54 10.22 0.03
C ARG A 101 -8.25 10.92 0.48
N VAL A 102 -7.24 10.13 0.85
CA VAL A 102 -5.90 10.61 1.19
C VAL A 102 -5.06 10.64 -0.08
N ALA A 103 -4.30 11.73 -0.30
CA ALA A 103 -3.47 11.93 -1.48
C ALA A 103 -4.22 11.72 -2.81
N PRO A 104 -5.32 12.46 -3.09
CA PRO A 104 -6.19 12.22 -4.25
C PRO A 104 -5.47 12.33 -5.62
N GLY A 105 -4.31 12.98 -5.68
CA GLY A 105 -3.47 13.07 -6.88
C GLY A 105 -2.37 12.00 -6.98
N TRP A 106 -2.41 10.94 -6.17
CA TRP A 106 -1.32 9.96 -6.12
C TRP A 106 -1.05 9.29 -7.48
N CYS A 107 -2.07 9.10 -8.30
CA CYS A 107 -1.98 8.44 -9.60
C CYS A 107 -1.33 9.30 -10.69
N ALA A 108 -1.31 10.64 -10.55
CA ALA A 108 -0.91 11.56 -11.62
C ALA A 108 0.56 11.39 -12.07
N THR A 109 1.45 11.00 -11.15
CA THR A 109 2.88 10.86 -11.40
C THR A 109 3.38 9.41 -11.26
N ARG A 110 2.46 8.44 -11.15
CA ARG A 110 2.79 7.05 -10.76
C ARG A 110 2.11 6.02 -11.66
N PRO A 111 2.36 6.05 -12.98
CA PRO A 111 1.64 5.22 -13.95
C PRO A 111 1.89 3.72 -13.80
N GLN A 112 3.07 3.28 -13.34
CA GLN A 112 3.35 1.85 -13.19
C GLN A 112 2.65 1.28 -11.96
N LEU A 113 2.61 2.05 -10.87
CA LEU A 113 1.87 1.71 -9.67
C LEU A 113 0.36 1.65 -9.95
N VAL A 114 -0.17 2.56 -10.77
CA VAL A 114 -1.57 2.51 -11.24
C VAL A 114 -1.85 1.19 -11.98
N LYS A 115 -1.03 0.85 -12.98
CA LYS A 115 -1.18 -0.42 -13.72
C LYS A 115 -1.11 -1.64 -12.80
N LEU A 116 -0.20 -1.61 -11.83
CA LEU A 116 -0.02 -2.69 -10.85
C LEU A 116 -1.29 -2.89 -10.02
N VAL A 117 -1.84 -1.83 -9.44
CA VAL A 117 -3.04 -1.96 -8.59
C VAL A 117 -4.29 -2.25 -9.39
N ASP A 118 -4.42 -1.72 -10.61
CA ASP A 118 -5.55 -2.01 -11.49
C ASP A 118 -5.61 -3.50 -11.82
N ALA A 119 -4.47 -4.13 -12.13
CA ALA A 119 -4.39 -5.57 -12.36
C ALA A 119 -4.78 -6.39 -11.12
N LEU A 120 -4.35 -5.96 -9.93
CA LEU A 120 -4.64 -6.65 -8.67
C LEU A 120 -6.12 -6.50 -8.27
N PHE A 121 -6.72 -5.33 -8.48
CA PHE A 121 -8.13 -5.06 -8.15
C PHE A 121 -9.12 -5.85 -9.01
N GLN A 122 -8.72 -6.35 -10.18
CA GLN A 122 -9.58 -7.27 -10.97
C GLN A 122 -9.75 -8.66 -10.31
N ARG A 123 -8.98 -8.99 -9.29
CA ARG A 123 -9.05 -10.31 -8.65
C ARG A 123 -10.26 -10.42 -7.72
N ALA A 124 -10.93 -11.56 -7.76
CA ALA A 124 -12.07 -11.85 -6.89
C ALA A 124 -11.77 -11.71 -5.39
N SER A 125 -10.51 -11.97 -4.97
CA SER A 125 -10.10 -11.77 -3.58
C SER A 125 -10.20 -10.31 -3.14
N PHE A 126 -9.80 -9.36 -3.99
CA PHE A 126 -9.89 -7.93 -3.69
C PHE A 126 -11.34 -7.43 -3.77
N ALA A 127 -12.08 -7.80 -4.82
CA ALA A 127 -13.47 -7.40 -5.00
C ALA A 127 -14.36 -7.82 -3.82
N ARG A 128 -14.09 -8.97 -3.20
CA ARG A 128 -14.84 -9.48 -2.04
C ARG A 128 -14.47 -8.83 -0.71
N THR A 129 -13.37 -8.09 -0.65
CA THR A 129 -12.85 -7.47 0.57
C THR A 129 -12.80 -5.95 0.48
N GLU A 130 -13.56 -5.36 -0.45
CA GLU A 130 -13.70 -3.91 -0.51
C GLU A 130 -14.26 -3.37 0.82
N PRO A 131 -13.74 -2.21 1.30
CA PRO A 131 -14.29 -1.60 2.49
C PRO A 131 -15.76 -1.21 2.25
N PRO A 132 -16.64 -1.35 3.26
CA PRO A 132 -18.04 -0.98 3.13
C PRO A 132 -18.16 0.50 2.77
N ARG A 133 -19.02 0.81 1.81
CA ARG A 133 -19.29 2.19 1.41
C ARG A 133 -20.01 2.89 2.58
N THR A 134 -19.32 3.78 3.27
CA THR A 134 -19.88 4.73 4.23
C THR A 134 -20.36 5.99 3.54
#